data_AF-A0A6P0DST8-F1
#
_entry.id   AF-A0A6P0DST8-F1
#
_cell.length_a   1.000
_cell.length_b   1.000
_cell.length_c   1.000
_cell.angle_alpha   90.00
_cell.angle_beta   90.00
_cell.angle_gamma   90.00
#
_symmetry.space_group_name_H-M   'P 1'
#
loop_
_entity.id
_entity.type
_entity.pdbx_description
1 polymer ?
#
loop_
_entity_poly.entity_id
_entity_poly.type
_entity_poly.pdbx_seq_one_letter_code
_entity_poly.pdbx_strand_id
1 'polypeptide(L)'
;MLHAQGQVTTQRLTTLLNDVGIAISKRQIVRLLTRQLEGFVAEDAALLHAGLVASPYVTIDDTGARHSHNNYYTTQIGGADFTVFRTTKSKSRLNFLSLLRGGYQDYVLGDAAFDYLKERRGNPPVVHGLRTFEPQHFCNQVPFMAHLADKGVDILNRQEIGTLAEAGLWGSIRHHGLMANTVIVSDDAGQFRVGNHALCWVHTER
;
A
#
# COMPACT_ATOMS: atom_id res chain seq x y z
N MET A 1 8.45 25.51 -5.84
CA MET A 1 9.15 24.98 -7.03
C MET A 1 10.54 24.44 -6.72
N LEU A 2 11.51 25.24 -6.24
CA LEU A 2 12.92 24.82 -6.14
C LEU A 2 13.19 23.50 -5.38
N HIS A 3 12.56 23.27 -4.22
CA HIS A 3 12.81 22.04 -3.46
C HIS A 3 12.20 20.80 -4.13
N ALA A 4 10.87 20.76 -4.28
CA ALA A 4 10.17 19.56 -4.76
C ALA A 4 10.30 19.36 -6.29
N GLN A 5 10.05 20.38 -7.10
CA GLN A 5 10.12 20.28 -8.56
C GLN A 5 11.56 20.46 -9.07
N GLY A 6 12.32 21.36 -8.47
CA GLY A 6 13.71 21.64 -8.86
C GLY A 6 14.74 20.69 -8.25
N GLN A 7 14.31 19.72 -7.41
CA GLN A 7 15.17 18.75 -6.73
C GLN A 7 16.35 19.39 -5.96
N VAL A 8 16.20 20.62 -5.50
CA VAL A 8 17.23 21.34 -4.75
C VAL A 8 17.24 20.87 -3.30
N THR A 9 18.35 20.31 -2.82
CA THR A 9 18.46 19.88 -1.42
C THR A 9 18.27 21.05 -0.46
N THR A 10 17.79 20.79 0.77
CA THR A 10 17.61 21.86 1.78
C THR A 10 18.92 22.59 2.08
N GLN A 11 20.07 21.90 1.97
CA GLN A 11 21.38 22.52 2.15
C GLN A 11 21.68 23.53 1.03
N ARG A 12 21.49 23.13 -0.23
CA ARG A 12 21.68 24.02 -1.38
C ARG A 12 20.69 25.19 -1.36
N LEU A 13 19.45 24.94 -0.95
CA LEU A 13 18.45 25.99 -0.79
C LEU A 13 18.85 26.98 0.31
N THR A 14 19.47 26.51 1.40
CA THR A 14 20.01 27.38 2.45
C THR A 14 21.10 28.28 1.89
N THR A 15 22.09 27.72 1.19
CA THR A 15 23.17 28.50 0.57
C THR A 15 22.62 29.53 -0.41
N LEU A 16 21.76 29.11 -1.34
CA LEU A 16 21.18 30.00 -2.35
C LEU A 16 20.44 31.19 -1.74
N LEU A 17 19.65 30.96 -0.68
CA LEU A 17 18.91 32.04 -0.01
C LEU A 17 19.85 33.00 0.72
N ASN A 18 20.91 32.50 1.37
CA ASN A 18 21.88 33.38 2.03
C ASN A 18 22.69 34.19 1.02
N ASP A 19 23.05 33.62 -0.14
CA ASP A 19 23.82 34.31 -1.19
C ASP A 19 23.07 35.50 -1.82
N VAL A 20 21.72 35.46 -1.82
CA VAL A 20 20.86 36.58 -2.25
C VAL A 20 20.46 37.52 -1.10
N GLY A 21 21.10 37.39 0.06
CA GLY A 21 20.89 38.28 1.21
C GLY A 21 19.75 37.89 2.16
N ILE A 22 19.14 36.72 2.01
CA ILE A 22 18.09 36.22 2.92
C ILE A 22 18.73 35.39 4.04
N ALA A 23 18.89 36.00 5.21
CA ALA A 23 19.41 35.33 6.40
C ALA A 23 18.44 34.23 6.90
N ILE A 24 18.77 32.97 6.63
CA ILE A 24 17.93 31.82 7.02
C ILE A 24 18.78 30.58 7.34
N SER A 25 18.40 29.87 8.40
CA SER A 25 19.00 28.58 8.75
C SER A 25 18.33 27.41 8.03
N LYS A 26 19.08 26.31 7.84
CA LYS A 26 18.53 25.04 7.34
C LYS A 26 17.32 24.56 8.14
N ARG A 27 17.34 24.72 9.47
CA ARG A 27 16.23 24.32 10.34
C ARG A 27 14.97 25.13 10.08
N GLN A 28 15.09 26.43 9.80
CA GLN A 28 13.95 27.27 9.41
C GLN A 28 13.39 26.82 8.05
N ILE A 29 14.24 26.52 7.07
CA ILE A 29 13.81 25.98 5.78
C ILE A 29 13.03 24.69 5.95
N VAL A 30 13.57 23.71 6.67
CA VAL A 30 12.86 22.44 6.94
C VAL A 30 11.52 22.71 7.58
N ARG A 31 11.48 23.56 8.62
CA ARG A 31 10.25 23.93 9.30
C ARG A 31 9.22 24.57 8.37
N LEU A 32 9.64 25.40 7.42
CA LEU A 32 8.73 26.01 6.43
C LEU A 32 8.20 24.97 5.44
N LEU A 33 9.07 24.05 5.00
CA LEU A 33 8.71 22.99 4.05
C LEU A 33 7.81 21.91 4.67
N THR A 34 7.86 21.73 5.99
CA THR A 34 7.14 20.65 6.69
C THR A 34 6.02 21.16 7.60
N ARG A 35 5.56 22.40 7.44
CA ARG A 35 4.40 22.94 8.15
C ARG A 35 3.14 22.79 7.30
N GLN A 36 1.99 22.62 7.97
CA GLN A 36 0.67 22.59 7.35
C GLN A 36 0.55 21.52 6.24
N LEU A 37 1.04 20.31 6.53
CA LEU A 37 1.05 19.20 5.57
C LEU A 37 -0.26 18.42 5.55
N GLU A 38 -1.17 18.68 6.48
CA GLU A 38 -2.41 17.90 6.66
C GLU A 38 -3.27 17.92 5.39
N GLY A 39 -3.35 19.07 4.72
CA GLY A 39 -4.06 19.20 3.44
C GLY A 39 -3.45 18.34 2.33
N PHE A 40 -2.12 18.33 2.21
CA PHE A 40 -1.41 17.49 1.23
C PHE A 40 -1.55 16.00 1.53
N VAL A 41 -1.57 15.62 2.82
CA VAL A 41 -1.79 14.21 3.22
C VAL A 41 -3.21 13.77 2.85
N ALA A 42 -4.21 14.63 3.08
CA ALA A 42 -5.59 14.35 2.67
C ALA A 42 -5.74 14.27 1.14
N GLU A 43 -5.09 15.18 0.41
CA GLU A 43 -5.07 15.18 -1.06
C GLU A 43 -4.40 13.92 -1.61
N ASP A 44 -3.23 13.53 -1.09
CA ASP A 44 -2.53 12.30 -1.49
C ASP A 44 -3.37 11.04 -1.23
N ALA A 45 -4.09 10.97 -0.10
CA ALA A 45 -5.00 9.87 0.19
C ALA A 45 -6.20 9.83 -0.77
N ALA A 46 -6.80 10.99 -1.06
CA ALA A 46 -7.92 11.12 -2.00
C ALA A 46 -7.50 10.78 -3.44
N LEU A 47 -6.29 11.19 -3.85
CA LEU A 47 -5.72 10.90 -5.16
C LEU A 47 -5.46 9.39 -5.33
N LEU A 48 -4.90 8.72 -4.32
CA LEU A 48 -4.78 7.27 -4.34
C LEU A 48 -6.15 6.59 -4.47
N HIS A 49 -7.12 6.99 -3.65
CA HIS A 49 -8.47 6.41 -3.70
C HIS A 49 -9.11 6.59 -5.09
N ALA A 50 -9.17 7.82 -5.59
CA ALA A 50 -9.74 8.11 -6.91
C ALA A 50 -9.03 7.35 -8.02
N GLY A 51 -7.69 7.28 -7.95
CA GLY A 51 -6.86 6.51 -8.89
C GLY A 51 -7.21 5.03 -8.90
N LEU A 52 -7.32 4.39 -7.73
CA LEU A 52 -7.63 2.95 -7.62
C LEU A 52 -9.08 2.58 -7.97
N VAL A 53 -10.01 3.54 -7.92
CA VAL A 53 -11.40 3.35 -8.36
C VAL A 53 -11.52 3.52 -9.88
N ALA A 54 -10.88 4.55 -10.44
CA ALA A 54 -11.11 4.95 -11.84
C ALA A 54 -10.16 4.27 -12.83
N SER A 55 -8.97 3.86 -12.39
CA SER A 55 -7.93 3.44 -13.35
C SER A 55 -8.17 2.02 -13.86
N PRO A 56 -8.11 1.80 -15.19
CA PRO A 56 -8.21 0.47 -15.78
C PRO A 56 -6.96 -0.38 -15.51
N TYR A 57 -5.83 0.26 -15.23
CA TYR A 57 -4.60 -0.38 -14.81
C TYR A 57 -3.84 0.46 -13.80
N VAL A 58 -2.97 -0.19 -13.02
CA VAL A 58 -1.95 0.47 -12.22
C VAL A 58 -0.60 -0.19 -12.44
N THR A 59 0.46 0.61 -12.54
CA THR A 59 1.84 0.12 -12.49
C THR A 59 2.31 0.09 -11.05
N ILE A 60 3.03 -0.96 -10.69
CA ILE A 60 3.61 -1.13 -9.37
C ILE A 60 5.10 -1.44 -9.50
N ASP A 61 5.91 -0.75 -8.72
CA ASP A 61 7.34 -1.00 -8.58
C ASP A 61 7.80 -0.76 -7.13
N ASP A 62 8.86 -1.46 -6.71
CA ASP A 62 9.49 -1.28 -5.41
C ASP A 62 10.97 -0.89 -5.58
N THR A 63 11.33 0.30 -5.12
CA THR A 63 12.73 0.73 -5.04
C THR A 63 13.25 0.74 -3.60
N GLY A 64 14.54 0.45 -3.42
CA GLY A 64 15.19 0.55 -2.12
C GLY A 64 15.29 2.00 -1.65
N ALA A 65 15.01 2.24 -0.37
CA ALA A 65 15.09 3.57 0.26
C ALA A 65 15.87 3.53 1.57
N ARG A 66 16.44 4.66 1.97
CA ARG A 66 17.09 4.85 3.28
C ARG A 66 16.31 5.89 4.06
N HIS A 67 15.79 5.50 5.23
CA HIS A 67 15.09 6.42 6.12
C HIS A 67 15.59 6.24 7.55
N SER A 68 15.99 7.34 8.19
CA SER A 68 16.52 7.34 9.56
C SER A 68 17.60 6.26 9.78
N HIS A 69 18.58 6.20 8.88
CA HIS A 69 19.70 5.24 8.89
C HIS A 69 19.33 3.75 8.76
N ASN A 70 18.09 3.45 8.41
CA ASN A 70 17.59 2.09 8.24
C ASN A 70 17.18 1.84 6.78
N ASN A 71 17.15 0.57 6.38
CA ASN A 71 16.69 0.16 5.05
C ASN A 71 15.17 0.14 5.03
N TYR A 72 14.61 0.73 3.97
CA TYR A 72 13.18 0.82 3.67
C TYR A 72 12.97 0.49 2.20
N TYR A 73 11.71 0.40 1.81
CA TYR A 73 11.27 0.23 0.44
C TYR A 73 10.26 1.32 0.13
N THR A 74 10.38 1.92 -1.05
CA THR A 74 9.37 2.83 -1.58
C THR A 74 8.62 2.12 -2.69
N THR A 75 7.33 1.89 -2.46
CA THR A 75 6.41 1.35 -3.45
C THR A 75 5.83 2.50 -4.27
N GLN A 76 5.99 2.44 -5.58
CA GLN A 76 5.29 3.27 -6.55
C GLN A 76 3.95 2.60 -6.89
N ILE A 77 2.88 3.39 -6.91
CA ILE A 77 1.55 2.98 -7.39
C ILE A 77 1.07 4.07 -8.31
N GLY A 78 0.78 3.78 -9.57
CA GLY A 78 0.34 4.82 -10.50
C GLY A 78 -0.48 4.32 -11.67
N GLY A 79 -1.28 5.20 -12.24
CA GLY A 79 -2.05 4.99 -13.46
C GLY A 79 -1.71 6.06 -14.50
N ALA A 80 -2.59 6.27 -15.47
CA ALA A 80 -2.41 7.31 -16.48
C ALA A 80 -2.37 8.73 -15.88
N ASP A 81 -3.22 8.99 -14.88
CA ASP A 81 -3.48 10.35 -14.37
C ASP A 81 -2.96 10.58 -12.95
N PHE A 82 -2.35 9.56 -12.32
CA PHE A 82 -1.92 9.66 -10.93
C PHE A 82 -0.68 8.80 -10.65
N THR A 83 0.09 9.20 -9.65
CA THR A 83 1.14 8.37 -9.06
C THR A 83 1.33 8.76 -7.61
N VAL A 84 1.39 7.76 -6.74
CA VAL A 84 1.76 7.93 -5.34
C VAL A 84 2.97 7.08 -4.98
N PHE A 85 3.66 7.50 -3.93
CA PHE A 85 4.79 6.78 -3.36
C PHE A 85 4.51 6.48 -1.89
N ARG A 86 4.86 5.26 -1.46
CA ARG A 86 4.68 4.82 -0.07
C ARG A 86 5.96 4.17 0.42
N THR A 87 6.56 4.73 1.46
CA THR A 87 7.81 4.22 2.02
C THR A 87 7.53 3.44 3.30
N THR A 88 7.82 2.14 3.33
CA THR A 88 7.66 1.27 4.50
C THR A 88 8.91 0.43 4.76
N LYS A 89 8.96 -0.26 5.90
CA LYS A 89 10.09 -1.11 6.29
C LYS A 89 10.07 -2.50 5.64
N SER A 90 8.96 -2.92 5.04
CA SER A 90 8.73 -4.30 4.62
C SER A 90 8.46 -4.38 3.12
N LYS A 91 9.16 -5.29 2.46
CA LYS A 91 8.85 -5.73 1.09
C LYS A 91 8.14 -7.08 1.18
N SER A 92 6.81 -7.05 1.17
CA SER A 92 5.96 -8.23 1.23
C SER A 92 4.59 -7.94 0.62
N ARG A 93 3.86 -8.99 0.26
CA ARG A 93 2.51 -8.84 -0.30
C ARG A 93 1.53 -8.30 0.72
N LEU A 94 1.64 -8.72 1.97
CA LEU A 94 0.86 -8.15 3.07
C LEU A 94 1.08 -6.63 3.18
N ASN A 95 2.34 -6.18 3.08
CA ASN A 95 2.65 -4.75 3.03
C ASN A 95 2.02 -4.10 1.79
N PHE A 96 2.20 -4.69 0.60
CA PHE A 96 1.62 -4.18 -0.64
C PHE A 96 0.09 -4.03 -0.56
N LEU A 97 -0.64 -5.05 -0.11
CA LEU A 97 -2.09 -4.99 0.08
C LEU A 97 -2.49 -3.95 1.12
N SER A 98 -1.70 -3.78 2.19
CA SER A 98 -1.93 -2.71 3.17
C SER A 98 -1.82 -1.32 2.53
N LEU A 99 -0.85 -1.12 1.64
CA LEU A 99 -0.70 0.12 0.88
C LEU A 99 -1.83 0.31 -0.16
N LEU A 100 -2.23 -0.77 -0.84
CA LEU A 100 -3.27 -0.76 -1.87
C LEU A 100 -4.68 -0.55 -1.29
N ARG A 101 -4.90 -0.97 -0.04
CA ARG A 101 -6.09 -0.63 0.77
C ARG A 101 -6.16 0.87 1.09
N GLY A 102 -5.11 1.64 0.78
CA GLY A 102 -5.08 3.08 0.95
C GLY A 102 -5.16 3.48 2.42
N GLY A 103 -6.04 4.43 2.75
CA GLY A 103 -6.24 4.91 4.11
C GLY A 103 -7.06 3.98 5.00
N TYR A 104 -7.78 3.01 4.44
CA TYR A 104 -8.66 2.13 5.21
C TYR A 104 -7.86 1.19 6.12
N GLN A 105 -8.43 0.88 7.29
CA GLN A 105 -7.76 0.09 8.33
C GLN A 105 -8.41 -1.28 8.57
N ASP A 106 -9.56 -1.52 7.94
CA ASP A 106 -10.44 -2.64 8.17
C ASP A 106 -10.07 -3.92 7.41
N TYR A 107 -10.55 -5.05 7.91
CA TYR A 107 -10.45 -6.35 7.28
C TYR A 107 -11.85 -6.85 6.97
N VAL A 108 -12.03 -7.47 5.81
CA VAL A 108 -13.34 -8.01 5.39
C VAL A 108 -13.16 -9.45 4.95
N LEU A 109 -13.91 -10.36 5.57
CA LEU A 109 -14.07 -11.74 5.08
C LEU A 109 -15.37 -11.83 4.30
N GLY A 110 -15.30 -11.50 3.02
CA GLY A 110 -16.39 -11.66 2.04
C GLY A 110 -15.94 -12.48 0.83
N ASP A 111 -16.73 -12.52 -0.24
CA ASP A 111 -16.45 -13.37 -1.40
C ASP A 111 -15.06 -13.13 -1.99
N ALA A 112 -14.64 -11.88 -2.17
CA ALA A 112 -13.30 -11.54 -2.64
C ALA A 112 -12.18 -12.15 -1.77
N ALA A 113 -12.34 -12.14 -0.45
CA ALA A 113 -11.36 -12.73 0.47
C ALA A 113 -11.31 -14.27 0.31
N PHE A 114 -12.46 -14.92 0.12
CA PHE A 114 -12.53 -16.37 -0.07
C PHE A 114 -12.02 -16.81 -1.45
N ASP A 115 -12.29 -16.03 -2.50
CA ASP A 115 -11.70 -16.23 -3.82
C ASP A 115 -10.18 -16.11 -3.77
N TYR A 116 -9.67 -15.10 -3.06
CA TYR A 116 -8.24 -14.96 -2.79
C TYR A 116 -7.66 -16.19 -2.07
N LEU A 117 -8.32 -16.67 -1.00
CA LEU A 117 -7.88 -17.87 -0.28
C LEU A 117 -7.88 -19.12 -1.16
N LYS A 118 -8.85 -19.24 -2.08
CA LYS A 118 -8.91 -20.34 -3.05
C LYS A 118 -7.71 -20.30 -4.00
N GLU A 119 -7.39 -19.14 -4.56
CA GLU A 119 -6.21 -18.95 -5.43
C GLU A 119 -4.91 -19.27 -4.69
N ARG A 120 -4.81 -18.89 -3.40
CA ARG A 120 -3.64 -19.15 -2.56
C ARG A 120 -3.58 -20.55 -1.96
N ARG A 121 -4.53 -21.44 -2.28
CA ARG A 121 -4.64 -22.80 -1.72
C ARG A 121 -4.67 -22.78 -0.19
N GLY A 122 -5.49 -21.90 0.38
CA GLY A 122 -5.73 -21.83 1.82
C GLY A 122 -6.21 -23.17 2.39
N ASN A 123 -5.91 -23.39 3.67
CA ASN A 123 -6.23 -24.62 4.40
C ASN A 123 -7.76 -24.86 4.42
N PRO A 124 -8.30 -25.86 3.71
CA PRO A 124 -9.75 -25.96 3.48
C PRO A 124 -10.60 -26.05 4.76
N PRO A 125 -10.23 -26.83 5.79
CA PRO A 125 -10.88 -26.80 7.11
C PRO A 125 -11.01 -25.41 7.72
N VAL A 126 -9.92 -24.62 7.71
CA VAL A 126 -9.91 -23.26 8.27
C VAL A 126 -10.77 -22.33 7.43
N VAL A 127 -10.62 -22.37 6.10
CA VAL A 127 -11.43 -21.56 5.18
C VAL A 127 -12.92 -21.84 5.36
N HIS A 128 -13.31 -23.11 5.50
CA HIS A 128 -14.70 -23.50 5.73
C HIS A 128 -15.22 -23.00 7.09
N GLY A 129 -14.43 -23.15 8.15
CA GLY A 129 -14.81 -22.69 9.50
C GLY A 129 -14.95 -21.16 9.64
N LEU A 130 -14.28 -20.40 8.77
CA LEU A 130 -14.37 -18.94 8.72
C LEU A 130 -15.54 -18.43 7.88
N ARG A 131 -16.09 -19.25 6.96
CA ARG A 131 -17.10 -18.78 6.00
C ARG A 131 -18.48 -18.67 6.64
N THR A 132 -19.08 -17.51 6.50
CA THR A 132 -20.45 -17.17 6.92
C THR A 132 -21.30 -16.85 5.70
N PHE A 133 -22.62 -16.78 5.89
CA PHE A 133 -23.54 -16.36 4.82
C PHE A 133 -23.33 -14.88 4.46
N GLU A 134 -23.27 -14.01 5.45
CA GLU A 134 -22.98 -12.58 5.27
C GLU A 134 -21.47 -12.29 5.39
N PRO A 135 -20.93 -11.28 4.69
CA PRO A 135 -19.57 -10.82 4.88
C PRO A 135 -19.30 -10.37 6.32
N GLN A 136 -18.13 -10.73 6.86
CA GLN A 136 -17.71 -10.29 8.20
C GLN A 136 -16.76 -9.11 8.09
N HIS A 137 -17.03 -8.05 8.84
CA HIS A 137 -16.25 -6.81 8.85
C HIS A 137 -15.56 -6.56 10.19
N PHE A 138 -14.30 -6.17 10.14
CA PHE A 138 -13.46 -5.92 11.31
C PHE A 138 -12.81 -4.55 11.15
N CYS A 139 -12.99 -3.65 12.12
CA CYS A 139 -12.53 -2.26 11.99
C CYS A 139 -11.00 -2.09 11.90
N ASN A 140 -10.23 -3.06 12.39
CA ASN A 140 -8.78 -3.11 12.26
C ASN A 140 -8.23 -4.53 12.51
N GLN A 141 -6.89 -4.67 12.56
CA GLN A 141 -6.21 -5.95 12.76
C GLN A 141 -6.55 -6.63 14.09
N VAL A 142 -6.81 -5.88 15.17
CA VAL A 142 -7.02 -6.45 16.50
C VAL A 142 -8.26 -7.34 16.56
N PRO A 143 -9.49 -6.88 16.22
CA PRO A 143 -10.67 -7.74 16.22
C PRO A 143 -10.60 -8.83 15.15
N PHE A 144 -9.91 -8.59 14.03
CA PHE A 144 -9.69 -9.61 13.01
C PHE A 144 -8.87 -10.79 13.55
N MET A 145 -7.74 -10.51 14.21
CA MET A 145 -6.89 -11.54 14.80
C MET A 145 -7.58 -12.29 15.95
N ALA A 146 -8.35 -11.57 16.77
CA ALA A 146 -9.14 -12.19 17.84
C ALA A 146 -10.17 -13.17 17.27
N HIS A 147 -10.82 -12.82 16.16
CA HIS A 147 -11.76 -13.70 15.47
C HIS A 147 -11.07 -14.95 14.90
N LEU A 148 -9.89 -14.81 14.29
CA LEU A 148 -9.14 -15.98 13.81
C LEU A 148 -8.80 -16.94 14.96
N ALA A 149 -8.36 -16.41 16.10
CA ALA A 149 -8.04 -17.21 17.28
C ALA A 149 -9.29 -17.92 17.84
N ASP A 150 -10.43 -17.23 17.92
CA ASP A 150 -11.72 -17.81 18.34
C ASP A 150 -12.17 -18.96 17.43
N LYS A 151 -11.85 -18.87 16.13
CA LYS A 151 -12.11 -19.91 15.13
C LYS A 151 -11.07 -21.03 15.11
N GLY A 152 -10.17 -21.06 16.08
CA GLY A 152 -9.18 -22.13 16.25
C GLY A 152 -7.99 -22.05 15.30
N VAL A 153 -7.77 -20.90 14.65
CA VAL A 153 -6.56 -20.69 13.84
C VAL A 153 -5.35 -20.58 14.76
N ASP A 154 -4.32 -21.38 14.49
CA ASP A 154 -3.08 -21.32 15.23
C ASP A 154 -2.34 -19.99 14.97
N ILE A 155 -2.31 -19.12 15.98
CA ILE A 155 -1.64 -17.82 15.91
C ILE A 155 -0.12 -17.93 15.76
N LEU A 156 0.46 -19.10 16.05
CA LEU A 156 1.89 -19.37 15.83
C LEU A 156 2.19 -19.75 14.38
N ASN A 157 1.18 -20.18 13.62
CA ASN A 157 1.30 -20.47 12.20
C ASN A 157 1.33 -19.17 11.37
N ARG A 158 2.52 -18.55 11.31
CA ARG A 158 2.73 -17.27 10.61
C ARG A 158 2.34 -17.30 9.13
N GLN A 159 2.46 -18.44 8.47
CA GLN A 159 2.11 -18.57 7.05
C GLN A 159 0.59 -18.54 6.86
N GLU A 160 -0.16 -19.26 7.68
CA GLU A 160 -1.62 -19.28 7.66
C GLU A 160 -2.18 -17.92 8.07
N ILE A 161 -1.69 -17.33 9.17
CA ILE A 161 -2.05 -15.97 9.59
C ILE A 161 -1.73 -14.94 8.50
N GLY A 162 -0.55 -15.02 7.87
CA GLY A 162 -0.18 -14.12 6.78
C GLY A 162 -1.14 -14.23 5.59
N THR A 163 -1.50 -15.45 5.19
CA THR A 163 -2.42 -15.69 4.08
C THR A 163 -3.85 -15.22 4.39
N LEU A 164 -4.32 -15.43 5.61
CA LEU A 164 -5.63 -14.95 6.08
C LEU A 164 -5.66 -13.42 6.19
N ALA A 165 -4.58 -12.80 6.67
CA ALA A 165 -4.47 -11.35 6.72
C ALA A 165 -4.42 -10.74 5.32
N GLU A 166 -3.68 -11.33 4.37
CA GLU A 166 -3.71 -10.94 2.96
C GLU A 166 -5.15 -11.01 2.41
N ALA A 167 -5.88 -12.10 2.68
CA ALA A 167 -7.25 -12.28 2.22
C ALA A 167 -8.20 -11.22 2.81
N GLY A 168 -8.10 -10.93 4.11
CA GLY A 168 -8.92 -9.91 4.76
C GLY A 168 -8.64 -8.49 4.24
N LEU A 169 -7.38 -8.18 3.91
CA LEU A 169 -7.01 -6.92 3.25
C LEU A 169 -7.57 -6.85 1.84
N TRP A 170 -7.48 -7.93 1.07
CA TRP A 170 -8.06 -7.99 -0.27
C TRP A 170 -9.59 -7.85 -0.26
N GLY A 171 -10.24 -8.48 0.72
CA GLY A 171 -11.67 -8.28 0.96
C GLY A 171 -12.01 -6.82 1.25
N SER A 172 -11.22 -6.12 2.08
CA SER A 172 -11.42 -4.69 2.35
C SER A 172 -11.23 -3.84 1.09
N ILE A 173 -10.16 -4.07 0.32
CA ILE A 173 -9.92 -3.40 -0.97
C ILE A 173 -11.16 -3.49 -1.86
N ARG A 174 -11.72 -4.70 -2.02
CA ARG A 174 -12.90 -4.92 -2.86
C ARG A 174 -14.19 -4.35 -2.24
N HIS A 175 -14.34 -4.42 -0.92
CA HIS A 175 -15.48 -3.85 -0.22
C HIS A 175 -15.59 -2.33 -0.43
N HIS A 176 -14.45 -1.63 -0.45
CA HIS A 176 -14.38 -0.19 -0.73
C HIS A 176 -14.41 0.15 -2.23
N GLY A 177 -14.73 -0.82 -3.10
CA GLY A 177 -14.82 -0.61 -4.55
C GLY A 177 -13.48 -0.38 -5.24
N LEU A 178 -12.35 -0.59 -4.54
CA LEU A 178 -11.02 -0.42 -5.11
C LEU A 178 -10.67 -1.63 -5.98
N MET A 179 -9.92 -1.40 -7.05
CA MET A 179 -9.37 -2.46 -7.90
C MET A 179 -10.43 -3.38 -8.54
N ALA A 180 -11.68 -2.92 -8.68
CA ALA A 180 -12.80 -3.73 -9.16
C ALA A 180 -12.50 -4.38 -10.54
N ASN A 181 -12.06 -3.56 -11.49
CA ASN A 181 -11.75 -3.95 -12.87
C ASN A 181 -10.33 -3.50 -13.29
N THR A 182 -9.43 -3.36 -12.32
CA THR A 182 -8.10 -2.79 -12.53
C THR A 182 -7.06 -3.90 -12.71
N VAL A 183 -6.21 -3.77 -13.72
CA VAL A 183 -5.05 -4.64 -13.94
C VAL A 183 -3.83 -4.10 -13.19
N ILE A 184 -3.15 -4.96 -12.43
CA ILE A 184 -1.86 -4.65 -11.81
C ILE A 184 -0.75 -5.01 -12.80
N VAL A 185 0.12 -4.06 -13.15
CA VAL A 185 1.27 -4.27 -14.04
C VAL A 185 2.56 -4.14 -13.24
N SER A 186 3.40 -5.17 -13.21
CA SER A 186 4.69 -5.13 -12.46
C SER A 186 5.78 -6.03 -13.05
N ASP A 187 6.96 -6.03 -12.42
CA ASP A 187 8.19 -6.76 -12.79
C ASP A 187 8.21 -8.27 -12.43
N ASP A 188 7.04 -8.92 -12.41
CA ASP A 188 6.85 -10.32 -11.98
C ASP A 188 7.20 -10.64 -10.50
N ALA A 189 7.58 -9.65 -9.69
CA ALA A 189 7.87 -9.88 -8.29
C ALA A 189 6.63 -10.43 -7.55
N GLY A 190 6.80 -11.59 -6.90
CA GLY A 190 5.68 -12.40 -6.42
C GLY A 190 4.76 -11.67 -5.43
N GLN A 191 5.23 -10.63 -4.75
CA GLN A 191 4.41 -9.83 -3.85
C GLN A 191 3.30 -9.02 -4.55
N PHE A 192 3.40 -8.79 -5.86
CA PHE A 192 2.41 -8.03 -6.63
C PHE A 192 1.40 -8.93 -7.37
N ARG A 193 1.62 -10.25 -7.40
CA ARG A 193 0.74 -11.23 -8.06
C ARG A 193 -0.55 -11.46 -7.24
N VAL A 194 -1.49 -10.53 -7.36
CA VAL A 194 -2.83 -10.56 -6.74
C VAL A 194 -3.87 -10.03 -7.71
N GLY A 195 -5.09 -10.56 -7.66
CA GLY A 195 -6.17 -10.14 -8.57
C GLY A 195 -5.79 -10.34 -10.04
N ASN A 196 -6.19 -9.39 -10.89
CA ASN A 196 -5.80 -9.40 -12.30
C ASN A 196 -4.40 -8.79 -12.45
N HIS A 197 -3.40 -9.63 -12.71
CA HIS A 197 -1.99 -9.23 -12.80
C HIS A 197 -1.44 -9.48 -14.20
N ALA A 198 -0.68 -8.51 -14.70
CA ALA A 198 0.04 -8.57 -15.96
C ALA A 198 1.52 -8.19 -15.74
N LEU A 199 2.36 -8.67 -16.63
CA LEU A 199 3.78 -8.36 -16.62
C LEU A 199 4.03 -7.01 -17.30
N CYS A 200 5.01 -6.25 -16.82
CA CYS A 200 5.50 -5.12 -17.60
C CYS A 200 6.18 -5.61 -18.88
N TRP A 201 6.24 -4.75 -19.91
CA TRP A 201 6.67 -5.15 -21.26
C TRP A 201 8.01 -5.90 -21.28
N VAL A 202 8.99 -5.43 -20.50
CA VAL A 202 10.32 -6.05 -20.35
C VAL A 202 10.25 -7.51 -19.87
N HIS A 203 9.27 -7.85 -19.03
CA HIS A 203 9.11 -9.19 -18.47
C HIS A 203 8.10 -10.04 -19.23
N THR A 204 7.26 -9.43 -20.07
CA THR A 204 6.36 -10.16 -20.98
C THR A 204 7.14 -10.79 -22.14
N GLU A 205 8.24 -10.16 -22.55
CA GLU A 205 9.10 -10.62 -23.66
C GLU A 205 10.20 -11.62 -23.25
N ARG A 206 10.20 -12.08 -21.98
CA ARG A 206 11.18 -13.04 -21.44
C ARG A 206 10.53 -14.39 -21.18
#